data_AF-A0A511DW92-F1
#
_entry.id   AF-A0A511DW92-F1
#
_cell.length_a   1.000
_cell.length_b   1.000
_cell.length_c   1.000
_cell.angle_alpha   90.00
_cell.angle_beta   90.00
_cell.angle_gamma   90.00
#
_symmetry.space_group_name_H-M   'P 1'
#
loop_
_entity.id
_entity.type
_entity.pdbx_description
1 polymer ?
#
loop_
_entity_poly.entity_id
_entity_poly.type
_entity_poly.pdbx_seq_one_letter_code
_entity_poly.pdbx_strand_id
1 'polypeptide(L)'
;MSREIKFRIWRAPDEYTKVSWMESWDSLMNYSMSDIFQLDNPDDVLEQFTGLKDRNGKDIYEGDILAWHSNIYRKHDWVGLVLYRGAGFAVQESDKSYSSPEWLDCACRKDANIIEVIGNVHDNPELLEVEK
;
A
#
# COMPACT_ATOMS: atom_id res chain seq x y z
N MET A 1 7.44 9.39 -20.73
CA MET A 1 8.25 8.75 -19.68
C MET A 1 7.67 7.38 -19.41
N SER A 2 8.51 6.35 -19.25
CA SER A 2 8.08 5.00 -18.85
C SER A 2 7.94 4.94 -17.33
N ARG A 3 6.81 4.44 -16.82
CA ARG A 3 6.66 4.12 -15.40
C ARG A 3 7.34 2.79 -15.10
N GLU A 4 7.94 2.67 -13.92
CA GLU A 4 8.46 1.39 -13.45
C GLU A 4 7.30 0.46 -13.06
N ILE A 5 7.42 -0.83 -13.37
CA ILE A 5 6.44 -1.85 -13.03
C ILE A 5 7.11 -2.84 -12.08
N LYS A 6 6.58 -2.90 -10.86
CA LYS A 6 7.01 -3.81 -9.78
C LYS A 6 5.79 -4.31 -9.05
N PHE A 7 5.93 -5.46 -8.42
CA PHE A 7 4.91 -6.08 -7.60
C PHE A 7 5.53 -6.66 -6.32
N ARG A 8 4.69 -6.83 -5.31
CA ARG A 8 4.95 -7.70 -4.15
C ARG A 8 3.77 -8.66 -4.00
N ILE A 9 4.01 -9.84 -3.44
CA ILE A 9 2.94 -10.79 -3.12
C ILE A 9 2.90 -11.00 -1.62
N TRP A 10 1.71 -10.87 -1.04
CA TRP A 10 1.41 -11.39 0.28
C TRP A 10 0.93 -12.82 0.15
N ARG A 11 1.75 -13.75 0.65
CA ARG A 11 1.42 -15.16 0.70
C ARG A 11 0.54 -15.43 1.92
N ALA A 12 -0.63 -15.99 1.69
CA ALA A 12 -1.51 -16.42 2.76
C ALA A 12 -0.90 -17.61 3.52
N PRO A 13 -1.22 -17.77 4.82
CA PRO A 13 -0.75 -18.90 5.60
C PRO A 13 -1.29 -20.21 5.01
N ASP A 14 -0.39 -21.17 4.79
CA ASP A 14 -0.73 -22.51 4.33
C ASP A 14 -0.49 -23.56 5.41
N GLU A 15 -0.60 -24.84 5.04
CA GLU A 15 -0.39 -25.96 5.96
C GLU A 15 1.02 -25.96 6.58
N TYR A 16 2.02 -25.40 5.91
CA TYR A 16 3.43 -25.45 6.31
C TYR A 16 3.90 -24.18 7.02
N THR A 17 3.61 -23.02 6.44
CA THR A 17 4.07 -21.70 6.89
C THR A 17 3.31 -21.21 8.11
N LYS A 18 2.00 -21.50 8.20
CA LYS A 18 1.08 -21.09 9.28
C LYS A 18 0.95 -19.57 9.52
N VAL A 19 1.78 -18.74 8.90
CA VAL A 19 1.77 -17.28 9.00
C VAL A 19 1.85 -16.67 7.60
N SER A 20 1.24 -15.51 7.42
CA SER A 20 1.40 -14.73 6.19
C SER A 20 2.81 -14.14 6.12
N TRP A 21 3.30 -13.92 4.89
CA TRP A 21 4.57 -13.26 4.66
C TRP A 21 4.61 -12.60 3.28
N MET A 22 5.51 -11.63 3.11
CA MET A 22 5.62 -10.84 1.88
C MET A 22 6.85 -11.25 1.06
N GLU A 23 6.62 -11.55 -0.22
CA GLU A 23 7.66 -11.71 -1.24
C GLU A 23 7.90 -10.40 -2.00
N SER A 24 9.16 -9.94 -2.02
CA SER A 24 9.56 -8.72 -2.72
C SER A 24 9.68 -8.94 -4.23
N TRP A 25 9.67 -7.84 -4.99
CA TRP A 25 9.88 -7.88 -6.44
C TRP A 25 11.15 -8.64 -6.86
N ASP A 26 12.26 -8.43 -6.17
CA ASP A 26 13.53 -9.11 -6.46
C ASP A 26 13.44 -10.63 -6.24
N SER A 27 12.67 -11.07 -5.25
CA SER A 27 12.38 -12.49 -5.05
C SER A 27 11.52 -13.04 -6.18
N LEU A 28 10.49 -12.28 -6.56
CA LEU A 28 9.54 -12.67 -7.60
C LEU A 28 10.19 -12.85 -8.98
N MET A 29 11.25 -12.09 -9.25
CA MET A 29 12.02 -12.19 -10.51
C MET A 29 12.69 -13.57 -10.73
N ASN A 30 12.70 -14.45 -9.73
CA ASN A 30 13.19 -15.82 -9.86
C ASN A 30 12.13 -16.81 -10.35
N TYR A 31 10.85 -16.42 -10.40
CA TYR A 31 9.76 -17.27 -10.91
C TYR A 31 9.39 -16.93 -12.35
N SER A 32 8.61 -17.80 -12.97
CA SER A 32 8.01 -17.48 -14.26
C SER A 32 6.88 -16.45 -14.06
N MET A 33 6.59 -15.64 -15.09
CA MET A 33 5.42 -14.76 -15.06
C MET A 33 4.11 -15.51 -14.82
N SER A 34 4.01 -16.76 -15.29
CA SER A 34 2.83 -17.59 -15.07
C SER A 34 2.59 -17.80 -13.58
N ASP A 35 3.64 -18.15 -12.84
CA ASP A 35 3.57 -18.44 -11.41
C ASP A 35 3.23 -17.18 -10.58
N ILE A 36 3.71 -16.02 -11.02
CA ILE A 36 3.45 -14.73 -10.35
C ILE A 36 1.99 -14.29 -10.53
N PHE A 37 1.43 -14.43 -11.74
CA PHE A 37 0.12 -13.84 -12.07
C PHE A 37 -1.05 -14.82 -12.03
N GLN A 38 -0.82 -16.13 -11.98
CA GLN A 38 -1.90 -17.11 -11.83
C GLN A 38 -2.29 -17.37 -10.37
N LEU A 39 -1.39 -17.09 -9.41
CA LEU A 39 -1.57 -17.28 -7.97
C LEU A 39 -2.28 -18.61 -7.62
N ASP A 40 -1.50 -19.64 -7.31
CA ASP A 40 -2.06 -20.97 -6.99
C ASP A 40 -2.98 -20.96 -5.76
N ASN A 41 -2.72 -20.05 -4.81
CA ASN A 41 -3.56 -19.84 -3.64
C ASN A 41 -4.46 -18.61 -3.85
N PRO A 42 -5.80 -18.76 -3.81
CA PRO A 42 -6.73 -17.63 -3.99
C PRO A 42 -6.66 -16.59 -2.88
N ASP A 43 -6.11 -16.94 -1.72
CA ASP A 43 -5.93 -16.01 -0.60
C ASP A 43 -4.62 -15.19 -0.71
N ASP A 44 -3.75 -15.52 -1.66
CA ASP A 44 -2.57 -14.69 -1.95
C ASP A 44 -2.99 -13.36 -2.56
N VAL A 45 -2.32 -12.28 -2.17
CA VAL A 45 -2.63 -10.93 -2.63
C VAL A 45 -1.45 -10.34 -3.38
N LEU A 46 -1.64 -10.11 -4.68
CA LEU A 46 -0.68 -9.42 -5.54
C LEU A 46 -0.91 -7.91 -5.48
N GLU A 47 0.12 -7.15 -5.10
CA GLU A 47 0.04 -5.70 -4.93
C GLU A 47 1.03 -4.99 -5.87
N GLN A 48 0.55 -4.01 -6.63
CA GLN A 48 1.36 -3.25 -7.59
C GLN A 48 2.04 -2.03 -6.94
N PHE A 49 3.29 -1.78 -7.34
CA PHE A 49 3.96 -0.51 -7.07
C PHE A 49 3.28 0.65 -7.80
N THR A 50 2.96 1.71 -7.06
CA THR A 50 2.22 2.86 -7.59
C THR A 50 3.04 3.75 -8.53
N GLY A 51 4.37 3.59 -8.55
CA GLY A 51 5.28 4.51 -9.23
C GLY A 51 5.72 5.70 -8.38
N LEU A 52 5.22 5.80 -7.14
CA LEU A 52 5.47 6.91 -6.21
C LEU A 52 6.24 6.44 -4.99
N LYS A 53 7.01 7.36 -4.40
CA LYS A 53 7.76 7.15 -3.16
C LYS A 53 7.26 8.10 -2.09
N ASP A 54 7.30 7.66 -0.84
CA ASP A 54 6.99 8.50 0.32
C ASP A 54 8.15 9.47 0.65
N ARG A 55 7.99 10.29 1.70
CA ARG A 55 8.99 11.27 2.12
C ARG A 55 10.35 10.66 2.49
N ASN A 56 10.37 9.39 2.88
CA ASN A 56 11.58 8.65 3.27
C ASN A 56 12.21 7.90 2.08
N GLY A 57 11.63 8.03 0.88
CA GLY A 57 12.08 7.35 -0.33
C GLY A 57 11.60 5.91 -0.45
N LYS A 58 10.70 5.46 0.44
CA LYS A 58 10.10 4.12 0.42
C LYS A 58 9.05 4.05 -0.70
N ASP A 59 9.10 2.96 -1.47
CA ASP A 59 8.12 2.69 -2.53
C ASP A 59 6.72 2.50 -1.94
N ILE A 60 5.72 3.15 -2.54
CA ILE A 60 4.31 3.03 -2.16
C ILE A 60 3.65 1.97 -3.06
N TYR A 61 3.03 0.97 -2.46
CA TYR A 61 2.30 -0.11 -3.11
C TYR A 61 0.80 -0.02 -2.84
N GLU A 62 0.00 -0.75 -3.61
CA GLU A 62 -1.36 -1.12 -3.17
C GLU A 62 -1.31 -1.80 -1.79
N GLY A 63 -2.34 -1.57 -0.96
CA GLY A 63 -2.41 -2.11 0.40
C GLY A 63 -1.58 -1.38 1.43
N ASP A 64 -0.72 -0.42 1.04
CA ASP A 64 0.01 0.42 2.00
C ASP A 64 -0.93 1.41 2.70
N ILE A 65 -0.60 1.69 3.96
CA ILE A 65 -1.28 2.64 4.81
C ILE A 65 -0.40 3.88 4.96
N LEU A 66 -0.92 5.00 4.49
CA LEU A 66 -0.24 6.29 4.47
C LEU A 66 -0.68 7.15 5.64
N ALA A 67 0.25 7.90 6.22
CA ALA A 67 -0.01 8.96 7.16
C ALA A 67 0.45 10.31 6.62
N TRP A 68 -0.34 11.36 6.91
CA TRP A 68 0.02 12.74 6.61
C TRP A 68 0.53 13.45 7.86
N HIS A 69 1.74 13.98 7.77
CA HIS A 69 2.41 14.71 8.85
C HIS A 69 2.26 16.22 8.67
N SER A 70 1.28 16.83 9.34
CA SER A 70 1.23 18.30 9.38
C SER A 70 2.35 18.83 10.28
N ASN A 71 3.16 19.77 9.78
CA ASN A 71 4.14 20.49 10.61
C ASN A 71 3.49 21.36 11.71
N ILE A 72 2.16 21.46 11.73
CA ILE A 72 1.39 22.28 12.68
C ILE A 72 0.85 21.42 13.84
N TYR A 73 0.61 20.12 13.64
CA TYR A 73 0.02 19.24 14.65
C TYR A 73 0.85 17.96 14.81
N ARG A 74 1.18 17.60 16.06
CA ARG A 74 2.18 16.56 16.41
C ARG A 74 1.63 15.11 16.44
N LYS A 75 0.48 14.82 15.83
CA LYS A 75 -0.07 13.46 15.74
C LYS A 75 -0.44 13.15 14.29
N HIS A 76 -0.49 11.86 13.94
CA HIS A 76 -1.00 11.38 12.66
C HIS A 76 -2.46 11.84 12.51
N ASP A 77 -2.67 13.02 11.93
CA ASP A 77 -4.00 13.63 11.82
C ASP A 77 -4.90 12.80 10.88
N TRP A 78 -4.29 12.18 9.88
CA TRP A 78 -4.99 11.44 8.85
C TRP A 78 -4.22 10.20 8.41
N VAL A 79 -4.96 9.10 8.28
CA VAL A 79 -4.48 7.80 7.78
C VAL A 79 -5.40 7.34 6.65
N GLY A 80 -4.81 6.82 5.58
CA GLY A 80 -5.54 6.32 4.41
C GLY A 80 -4.89 5.11 3.75
N LEU A 81 -5.73 4.22 3.22
CA LEU A 81 -5.34 2.98 2.54
C LEU A 81 -5.16 3.23 1.04
N VAL A 82 -4.05 2.78 0.48
CA VAL A 82 -3.79 2.83 -0.97
C VAL A 82 -4.48 1.68 -1.68
N LEU A 83 -5.26 1.98 -2.72
CA LEU A 83 -5.96 0.98 -3.52
C LEU A 83 -6.03 1.37 -5.00
N TYR A 84 -6.27 0.41 -5.87
CA TYR A 84 -6.54 0.65 -7.28
C TYR A 84 -8.05 0.75 -7.57
N ARG A 85 -8.51 1.86 -8.14
CA ARG A 85 -9.91 2.08 -8.52
C ARG A 85 -10.00 2.96 -9.76
N GLY A 86 -10.97 2.70 -10.65
CA GLY A 86 -11.33 3.64 -11.71
C GLY A 86 -10.16 4.04 -12.62
N ALA A 87 -9.26 3.09 -12.92
CA ALA A 87 -8.06 3.25 -13.73
C ALA A 87 -6.86 3.99 -13.08
N GLY A 88 -6.85 4.15 -11.76
CA GLY A 88 -5.70 4.72 -11.06
C GLY A 88 -5.60 4.31 -9.58
N PHE A 89 -4.50 4.71 -8.94
CA PHE A 89 -4.33 4.55 -7.50
C PHE A 89 -5.03 5.68 -6.76
N ALA A 90 -5.82 5.33 -5.75
CA ALA A 90 -6.53 6.25 -4.88
C ALA A 90 -6.18 5.96 -3.42
N VAL A 91 -6.41 6.94 -2.56
CA VAL A 91 -6.37 6.74 -1.11
C VAL A 91 -7.80 6.68 -0.60
N GLN A 92 -8.20 5.53 -0.06
CA GLN A 92 -9.44 5.43 0.71
C GLN A 92 -9.19 5.90 2.12
N GLU A 93 -9.97 6.91 2.48
CA GLU A 93 -9.93 7.52 3.79
C GLU A 93 -10.47 6.55 4.84
N SER A 94 -9.82 6.52 6.00
CA SER A 94 -10.46 6.05 7.23
C SER A 94 -11.61 6.98 7.62
N ASP A 95 -12.58 6.50 8.39
CA ASP A 95 -13.74 7.27 8.88
C ASP A 95 -13.38 8.54 9.69
N LYS A 96 -12.08 8.78 9.95
CA LYS A 96 -11.53 9.93 10.70
C LYS A 96 -11.30 11.19 9.85
N SER A 97 -11.64 11.18 8.56
CA SER A 97 -11.31 12.26 7.64
C SER A 97 -12.53 12.99 7.07
N TYR A 98 -12.34 14.28 6.79
CA TYR A 98 -13.37 15.21 6.29
C TYR A 98 -13.28 15.47 4.77
N SER A 99 -12.42 14.76 4.04
CA SER A 99 -12.21 14.96 2.59
C SER A 99 -12.83 13.85 1.73
N SER A 100 -12.93 14.10 0.43
CA SER A 100 -13.36 13.09 -0.54
C SER A 100 -12.14 12.25 -0.96
N PRO A 101 -12.30 10.94 -1.25
CA PRO A 101 -11.20 10.10 -1.73
C PRO A 101 -10.44 10.78 -2.87
N GLU A 102 -9.18 11.14 -2.65
CA GLU A 102 -8.33 11.76 -3.65
C GLU A 102 -7.52 10.69 -4.41
N TRP A 103 -7.26 10.96 -5.70
CA TRP A 103 -6.27 10.21 -6.45
C TRP A 103 -4.91 10.31 -5.77
N LEU A 104 -4.20 9.19 -5.63
CA LEU A 104 -2.93 9.13 -4.90
C LEU A 104 -1.90 10.14 -5.45
N ASP A 105 -1.82 10.27 -6.78
CA ASP A 105 -0.93 11.24 -7.42
C ASP A 105 -1.29 12.69 -7.05
N CYS A 106 -2.57 13.00 -6.87
CA CYS A 106 -2.99 14.33 -6.39
C CYS A 106 -2.58 14.55 -4.92
N ALA A 107 -2.75 13.54 -4.07
CA ALA A 107 -2.36 13.59 -2.67
C ALA A 107 -0.83 13.75 -2.51
N CYS A 108 -0.06 12.98 -3.29
CA CYS A 108 1.40 13.06 -3.30
C CYS A 108 1.93 14.34 -3.94
N ARG A 109 1.31 14.91 -4.96
CA ARG A 109 1.83 16.15 -5.59
C ARG A 109 1.63 17.41 -4.75
N LYS A 110 0.53 17.47 -3.99
CA LYS A 110 0.28 18.62 -3.12
C LYS A 110 1.28 18.65 -1.95
N ASP A 111 1.60 17.49 -1.39
CA ASP A 111 2.40 17.41 -0.16
C ASP A 111 3.31 16.15 -0.06
N ALA A 112 4.08 15.79 -1.10
CA ALA A 112 4.94 14.58 -1.08
C ALA A 112 5.85 14.47 0.16
N ASN A 113 6.31 15.61 0.69
CA ASN A 113 7.21 15.67 1.84
C ASN A 113 6.54 15.37 3.19
N ILE A 114 5.22 15.25 3.24
CA ILE A 114 4.50 14.95 4.50
C ILE A 114 3.89 13.55 4.54
N ILE A 115 3.96 12.79 3.44
CA ILE A 115 3.39 11.46 3.37
C ILE A 115 4.43 10.43 3.77
N GLU A 116 4.04 9.52 4.66
CA GLU A 116 4.87 8.40 5.11
C GLU A 116 4.06 7.10 5.08
N VAL A 117 4.66 6.02 4.59
CA VAL A 117 4.09 4.69 4.74
C VAL A 117 4.31 4.23 6.17
N ILE A 118 3.24 4.12 6.95
CA ILE A 118 3.28 3.73 8.38
C ILE A 118 2.96 2.25 8.61
N GLY A 119 2.46 1.55 7.60
CA GLY A 119 2.09 0.14 7.68
C GLY A 119 1.45 -0.34 6.39
N ASN A 120 0.85 -1.53 6.43
CA ASN A 120 0.06 -2.10 5.35
C ASN A 120 -1.15 -2.85 5.94
N VAL A 121 -2.13 -3.19 5.09
CA VAL A 121 -3.38 -3.84 5.53
C VAL A 121 -3.17 -5.26 6.09
N HIS A 122 -2.06 -5.92 5.78
CA HIS A 122 -1.77 -7.30 6.20
C HIS A 122 -1.10 -7.36 7.56
N ASP A 123 -0.09 -6.53 7.80
CA ASP A 123 0.66 -6.49 9.06
C ASP A 123 0.04 -5.56 10.10
N ASN A 124 -0.65 -4.49 9.65
CA ASN A 124 -1.14 -3.41 10.49
C ASN A 124 -2.62 -3.07 10.26
N PRO A 125 -3.53 -4.06 10.27
CA PRO A 125 -4.97 -3.79 10.09
C PRO A 125 -5.52 -2.83 11.16
N GLU A 126 -4.94 -2.82 12.36
CA GLU A 126 -5.36 -1.96 13.48
C GLU A 126 -5.23 -0.45 13.19
N LEU A 127 -4.38 -0.05 12.23
CA LEU A 127 -4.21 1.35 11.86
C LEU A 127 -5.44 1.92 11.14
N LEU A 128 -6.29 1.06 10.59
CA LEU A 128 -7.56 1.43 9.96
C LEU A 128 -8.76 1.31 10.92
N GLU A 129 -8.59 0.64 12.05
CA GLU A 129 -9.65 0.47 13.03
C GLU A 129 -9.90 1.77 13.83
N VAL A 130 -11.17 2.09 14.05
CA VAL A 130 -11.59 3.20 14.89
C VAL A 130 -11.75 2.67 16.33
N GLU A 131 -10.90 3.10 17.26
CA GLU A 131 -11.20 2.95 18.69
C GLU A 131 -12.57 3.62 18.95
N LYS A 132 -13.55 2.80 19.35
CA LYS A 132 -14.91 3.23 19.70
C LYS A 132 -14.95 4.01 21.00
#